data_AF-A0A1W9T1J7-F1
#
_entry.id   AF-A0A1W9T1J7-F1
#
_cell.length_a   1.000
_cell.length_b   1.000
_cell.length_c   1.000
_cell.angle_alpha   90.00
_cell.angle_beta   90.00
_cell.angle_gamma   90.00
#
_symmetry.space_group_name_H-M   'P 1'
#
loop_
_entity.id
_entity.type
_entity.pdbx_description
1 polymer ?
#
loop_
_entity_poly.entity_id
_entity_poly.type
_entity_poly.pdbx_seq_one_letter_code
_entity_poly.pdbx_strand_id
1 'polypeptide(L)'
;MSTAHIMASGMCGIRTAGDLVAWMQLTRHMKINDAKQYVAGKLGIDVMDLCNEDVMQEVRKKFDIGNICAAADGVKGITAKSRIAELLDISIHSVDVFKSKLTAPLH
;
A
#
# COMPACT_ATOMS: atom_id res chain seq x y z
N MET A 1 -3.38 5.47 16.23
CA MET A 1 -2.85 6.12 15.01
C MET A 1 -3.37 5.55 13.68
N SER A 2 -4.05 4.39 13.62
CA SER A 2 -4.60 3.88 12.35
C SER A 2 -5.87 4.62 11.89
N THR A 3 -6.82 4.87 12.80
CA THR A 3 -8.13 5.43 12.45
C THR A 3 -8.05 6.89 11.99
N ALA A 4 -7.25 7.72 12.64
CA ALA A 4 -7.10 9.13 12.28
C ALA A 4 -6.43 9.33 10.90
N HIS A 5 -5.51 8.45 10.49
CA HIS A 5 -4.82 8.56 9.20
C HIS A 5 -5.69 8.07 8.03
N ILE A 6 -6.52 7.05 8.25
CA ILE A 6 -7.56 6.58 7.31
C ILE A 6 -8.58 7.69 7.05
N MET A 7 -8.98 8.42 8.10
CA MET A 7 -9.93 9.53 7.97
C MET A 7 -9.29 10.81 7.43
N ALA A 8 -8.05 11.15 7.82
CA ALA A 8 -7.39 12.40 7.44
C ALA A 8 -6.93 12.45 5.98
N SER A 9 -6.68 11.30 5.34
CA SER A 9 -6.32 11.26 3.91
C SER A 9 -7.55 11.31 2.99
N GLY A 10 -8.76 11.19 3.53
CA GLY A 10 -10.02 11.31 2.77
C GLY A 10 -10.25 10.20 1.72
N MET A 11 -9.51 9.09 1.80
CA MET A 11 -9.46 8.06 0.75
C MET A 11 -9.52 6.64 1.32
N CYS A 12 -10.56 6.29 2.09
CA CYS A 12 -10.97 4.95 2.55
C CYS A 12 -9.88 3.88 2.90
N GLY A 13 -8.63 4.28 3.19
CA GLY A 13 -7.49 3.41 3.47
C GLY A 13 -7.26 2.32 2.40
N ILE A 14 -7.12 1.08 2.86
CA ILE A 14 -6.90 -0.12 2.01
C ILE A 14 -8.08 -0.47 1.10
N ARG A 15 -9.28 0.11 1.31
CA ARG A 15 -10.42 -0.07 0.39
C ARG A 15 -10.13 0.54 -0.97
N THR A 16 -9.39 1.65 -0.97
CA THR A 16 -9.00 2.38 -2.17
C THR A 16 -7.47 2.55 -2.15
N ALA A 17 -6.88 3.71 -2.43
CA ALA A 17 -5.42 3.92 -2.40
C ALA A 17 -4.90 4.73 -1.20
N GLY A 18 -5.72 4.93 -0.15
CA GLY A 18 -5.37 5.82 0.96
C GLY A 18 -4.15 5.39 1.79
N ASP A 19 -3.97 4.08 1.97
CA ASP A 19 -2.79 3.51 2.61
C ASP A 19 -1.52 3.72 1.78
N LEU A 20 -1.58 3.55 0.46
CA LEU A 20 -0.45 3.76 -0.45
C LEU A 20 -0.01 5.23 -0.45
N VAL A 21 -0.96 6.16 -0.52
CA VAL A 21 -0.66 7.60 -0.44
C VAL A 21 -0.09 7.94 0.94
N ALA A 22 -0.63 7.38 2.01
CA ALA A 22 -0.09 7.59 3.36
C ALA A 22 1.36 7.09 3.47
N TRP A 23 1.71 5.95 2.87
CA TRP A 23 3.09 5.47 2.84
C TRP A 23 4.02 6.49 2.19
N MET A 24 3.61 7.10 1.08
CA MET A 24 4.41 8.13 0.40
C MET A 24 4.57 9.40 1.26
N GLN A 25 3.51 9.81 1.96
CA GLN A 25 3.57 10.95 2.87
C GLN A 25 4.51 10.69 4.06
N LEU A 26 4.50 9.48 4.61
CA LEU A 26 5.28 9.12 5.80
C LEU A 26 6.74 8.80 5.49
N THR A 27 7.03 8.11 4.38
CA THR A 27 8.38 7.62 4.07
C THR A 27 9.19 8.58 3.19
N ARG A 28 8.52 9.39 2.39
CA ARG A 28 9.14 10.34 1.45
C ARG A 28 8.79 11.80 1.76
N HIS A 29 8.04 12.07 2.83
CA HIS A 29 7.59 13.42 3.21
C HIS A 29 6.89 14.17 2.08
N MET A 30 6.23 13.45 1.17
CA MET A 30 5.54 14.04 0.03
C MET A 30 4.31 14.83 0.49
N LYS A 31 4.02 15.94 -0.20
CA LYS A 31 2.73 16.61 -0.09
C LYS A 31 1.64 15.73 -0.68
N ILE A 32 0.40 15.91 -0.22
CA ILE A 32 -0.71 15.02 -0.58
C ILE A 32 -0.95 14.93 -2.10
N ASN A 33 -0.81 16.04 -2.83
CA ASN A 33 -1.01 16.05 -4.27
C ASN A 33 0.09 15.27 -5.01
N ASP A 34 1.34 15.49 -4.64
CA ASP A 34 2.49 14.79 -5.23
C ASP A 34 2.43 13.29 -4.92
N ALA A 35 2.04 12.94 -3.69
CA ALA A 35 1.86 11.55 -3.27
C ALA A 35 0.75 10.86 -4.07
N LYS A 36 -0.39 11.53 -4.30
CA LYS A 36 -1.47 11.03 -5.15
C LYS A 36 -1.00 10.82 -6.59
N GLN A 37 -0.33 11.81 -7.18
CA GLN A 37 0.20 11.69 -8.55
C GLN A 37 1.20 10.55 -8.68
N TYR A 38 2.09 10.40 -7.70
CA TYR A 38 3.06 9.31 -7.68
C TYR A 38 2.38 7.94 -7.63
N VAL A 39 1.42 7.76 -6.72
CA VAL A 39 0.70 6.49 -6.58
C VAL A 39 -0.14 6.20 -7.82
N ALA A 40 -0.85 7.19 -8.38
CA ALA A 40 -1.61 7.04 -9.62
C ALA A 40 -0.69 6.59 -10.78
N GLY A 41 0.49 7.21 -10.91
CA GLY A 41 1.49 6.84 -11.91
C GLY A 41 2.02 5.41 -11.73
N LYS A 42 2.25 4.97 -10.50
CA LYS A 42 2.66 3.59 -10.20
C LYS A 42 1.58 2.55 -10.52
N LEU A 43 0.32 2.91 -10.32
CA LEU A 43 -0.83 2.05 -10.58
C LEU A 43 -1.32 2.10 -12.03
N GLY A 44 -0.92 3.12 -12.80
CA GLY A 44 -1.33 3.33 -14.18
C GLY A 44 -2.79 3.75 -14.33
N ILE A 45 -3.32 4.51 -13.36
CA ILE A 45 -4.72 4.99 -13.32
C ILE A 45 -4.74 6.52 -13.14
N ASP A 46 -5.92 7.14 -13.28
CA ASP A 46 -6.07 8.56 -12.99
C ASP A 46 -6.04 8.84 -11.48
N VAL A 47 -5.65 10.06 -11.10
CA VAL A 47 -5.65 10.50 -9.69
C VAL A 47 -7.04 10.42 -9.07
N MET A 48 -8.10 10.66 -9.84
CA MET A 48 -9.49 10.56 -9.37
C MET A 48 -9.90 9.12 -9.08
N ASP A 49 -9.33 8.15 -9.80
CA ASP A 49 -9.62 6.73 -9.62
C ASP A 49 -9.01 6.17 -8.32
N LEU A 50 -8.07 6.87 -7.70
CA LEU A 50 -7.50 6.48 -6.39
C LEU A 50 -8.54 6.39 -5.28
N CYS A 51 -9.68 7.07 -5.43
CA CYS A 51 -10.80 7.06 -4.50
C CYS A 51 -11.93 6.12 -4.94
N ASN A 52 -11.86 5.57 -6.15
CA ASN A 52 -12.90 4.72 -6.71
C ASN A 52 -12.68 3.28 -6.28
N GLU A 53 -13.56 2.74 -5.43
CA GLU A 53 -13.46 1.38 -4.90
C GLU A 53 -13.51 0.33 -6.00
N ASP A 54 -14.38 0.47 -6.99
CA ASP A 54 -14.54 -0.53 -8.06
C ASP A 54 -13.27 -0.65 -8.90
N VAL A 55 -12.66 0.49 -9.25
CA VAL A 55 -11.38 0.53 -9.96
C VAL A 55 -10.25 -0.03 -9.08
N MET A 56 -10.18 0.42 -7.83
CA MET A 56 -9.13 0.00 -6.90
C MET A 56 -9.23 -1.47 -6.52
N GLN A 57 -10.42 -2.08 -6.54
CA GLN A 57 -10.59 -3.51 -6.31
C GLN A 57 -9.83 -4.32 -7.37
N GLU A 58 -9.97 -3.96 -8.64
CA GLU A 58 -9.28 -4.64 -9.74
C GLU A 58 -7.80 -4.33 -9.77
N VAL A 59 -7.41 -3.08 -9.52
CA VAL A 59 -6.01 -2.66 -9.42
C VAL A 59 -5.29 -3.42 -8.29
N ARG A 60 -5.92 -3.54 -7.12
CA ARG A 60 -5.34 -4.27 -5.97
C ARG A 60 -5.19 -5.76 -6.24
N LYS A 61 -6.11 -6.37 -6.99
CA LYS A 61 -5.97 -7.76 -7.45
C LYS A 61 -4.83 -7.89 -8.46
N LYS A 62 -4.74 -6.98 -9.42
CA LYS A 62 -3.71 -6.98 -10.48
C LYS A 62 -2.29 -6.89 -9.91
N PHE A 63 -2.05 -5.95 -9.00
CA PHE A 63 -0.75 -5.81 -8.34
C PHE A 63 -0.60 -6.75 -7.14
N ASP A 64 -1.70 -7.41 -6.74
CA ASP A 64 -1.82 -8.31 -5.61
C ASP A 64 -1.15 -7.70 -4.37
N ILE A 65 -1.64 -6.51 -3.99
CA ILE A 65 -1.14 -5.68 -2.86
C ILE A 65 -2.09 -5.74 -1.65
N GLY A 66 -2.91 -6.80 -1.59
CA GLY A 66 -3.90 -7.01 -0.55
C GLY A 66 -5.18 -6.20 -0.76
N ASN A 67 -6.29 -6.80 -0.34
CA ASN A 67 -7.63 -6.23 -0.40
C ASN A 67 -8.35 -6.50 0.93
N ILE A 68 -9.34 -5.68 1.29
CA ILE A 68 -10.17 -5.84 2.50
C ILE A 68 -10.79 -7.24 2.55
N CYS A 69 -11.42 -7.65 1.44
CA CYS A 69 -11.98 -8.98 1.26
C CYS A 69 -11.07 -9.81 0.35
N ALA A 70 -9.78 -9.89 0.67
CA ALA A 70 -8.86 -10.75 -0.08
C ALA A 70 -9.38 -12.19 -0.09
N ALA A 71 -9.38 -12.81 -1.28
CA ALA A 71 -9.69 -14.22 -1.47
C ALA A 71 -8.78 -15.10 -0.58
N ALA A 72 -9.13 -16.38 -0.42
CA ALA A 72 -8.41 -17.29 0.47
C ALA A 72 -6.91 -17.43 0.09
N ASP A 73 -6.61 -17.28 -1.18
CA ASP A 73 -5.29 -17.33 -1.83
C ASP A 73 -4.64 -15.95 -2.04
N GLY A 74 -5.37 -14.86 -1.85
CA GLY A 74 -4.84 -13.51 -2.02
C GLY A 74 -3.82 -13.14 -0.95
N VAL A 75 -2.83 -12.30 -1.28
CA VAL A 75 -1.80 -11.95 -0.29
C VAL A 75 -2.36 -11.12 0.86
N LYS A 76 -1.90 -11.46 2.07
CA LYS A 76 -2.28 -10.81 3.33
C LYS A 76 -1.02 -10.58 4.17
N GLY A 77 -1.11 -9.67 5.13
CA GLY A 77 -0.07 -9.47 6.13
C GLY A 77 1.29 -9.06 5.54
N ILE A 78 2.33 -9.83 5.84
CA ILE A 78 3.72 -9.47 5.49
C ILE A 78 3.96 -9.49 3.99
N THR A 79 3.35 -10.43 3.26
CA THR A 79 3.52 -10.56 1.81
C THR A 79 2.94 -9.36 1.07
N ALA A 80 1.77 -8.86 1.50
CA ALA A 80 1.17 -7.66 0.96
C ALA A 80 2.06 -6.43 1.21
N LYS A 81 2.62 -6.29 2.42
CA LYS A 81 3.57 -5.21 2.73
C LYS A 81 4.83 -5.26 1.87
N SER A 82 5.39 -6.44 1.62
CA SER A 82 6.55 -6.60 0.75
C SER A 82 6.26 -6.12 -0.67
N ARG A 83 5.10 -6.49 -1.24
CA ARG A 83 4.70 -6.04 -2.59
C ARG A 83 4.42 -4.54 -2.65
N ILE A 84 3.83 -3.95 -1.61
CA ILE A 84 3.65 -2.49 -1.51
C ILE A 84 5.02 -1.79 -1.45
N ALA A 85 5.97 -2.32 -0.68
CA ALA A 85 7.32 -1.78 -0.60
C ALA A 85 8.02 -1.78 -1.96
N GLU A 86 7.87 -2.86 -2.73
CA GLU A 86 8.38 -2.98 -4.10
C GLU A 86 7.65 -2.05 -5.08
N LEU A 87 6.31 -1.98 -5.02
CA LEU A 87 5.50 -1.13 -5.91
C LEU A 87 5.85 0.36 -5.76
N LEU A 88 6.04 0.81 -4.52
CA LEU A 88 6.28 2.22 -4.19
C LEU A 88 7.76 2.58 -4.09
N ASP A 89 8.68 1.64 -4.34
CA ASP A 89 10.13 1.81 -4.16
C ASP A 89 10.50 2.36 -2.77
N ILE A 90 9.92 1.81 -1.70
CA ILE A 90 10.16 2.20 -0.31
C ILE A 90 10.65 1.03 0.54
N SER A 91 11.37 1.33 1.62
CA SER A 91 11.65 0.34 2.66
C SER A 91 10.60 0.39 3.76
N ILE A 92 10.10 -0.78 4.16
CA ILE A 92 9.17 -0.94 5.27
C ILE A 92 9.90 -1.76 6.34
N HIS A 93 10.14 -1.16 7.50
CA HIS A 93 10.94 -1.78 8.56
C HIS A 93 10.47 -3.19 8.94
N SER A 94 9.16 -3.43 9.03
CA SER A 94 8.63 -4.77 9.33
C SER A 94 9.01 -5.82 8.27
N VAL A 95 9.12 -5.43 7.00
CA VAL A 95 9.55 -6.30 5.90
C VAL A 95 11.03 -6.59 6.01
N ASP A 96 11.85 -5.58 6.31
CA ASP A 96 13.30 -5.74 6.47
C ASP A 96 13.65 -6.65 7.65
N VAL A 97 12.96 -6.47 8.78
CA VAL A 97 13.09 -7.35 9.96
C VAL A 97 12.64 -8.78 9.65
N PHE A 98 11.58 -8.93 8.84
CA PHE A 98 11.15 -10.27 8.43
C PHE A 98 12.20 -10.95 7.54
N LYS A 99 12.75 -10.21 6.56
CA LYS A 99 13.81 -10.71 5.68
C LYS A 99 15.08 -11.07 6.46
N SER A 100 15.47 -10.27 7.45
CA SER A 100 16.65 -10.59 8.27
C SER A 100 16.48 -11.85 9.11
N LYS A 101 15.26 -12.10 9.63
CA LYS A 101 14.94 -13.32 10.38
C LYS A 101 14.91 -14.58 9.53
N LEU A 102 14.57 -14.48 8.25
CA LEU A 102 14.62 -15.62 7.32
C LEU A 102 16.05 -16.08 7.05
N THR A 103 17.02 -15.16 7.10
CA THR A 103 18.44 -15.45 6.85
C THR A 103 19.21 -15.78 8.14
N ALA A 104 18.63 -15.54 9.32
CA ALA A 104 19.26 -15.82 10.58
C ALA A 104 19.29 -17.34 10.86
N PRO A 105 20.40 -17.87 11.42
CA PRO A 105 20.45 -19.27 11.85
C PRO A 105 19.41 -19.53 12.96
N LEU A 106 18.73 -20.66 12.87
CA LEU A 106 17.85 -21.14 13.95
C LEU A 106 18.73 -21.47 15.16
N HIS A 107 18.56 -20.72 16.25
CA HIS A 107 19.14 -21.04 17.55
C HIS A 107 18.37 -22.19 18.22
#